data_AF-A0A0D8B8P2-F1
#
_entry.id   AF-A0A0D8B8P2-F1
#
_cell.length_a   1.000
_cell.length_b   1.000
_cell.length_c   1.000
_cell.angle_alpha   90.00
_cell.angle_beta   90.00
_cell.angle_gamma   90.00
#
_symmetry.space_group_name_H-M   'P 1'
#
loop_
_entity.id
_entity.type
_entity.pdbx_description
1 polymer ?
#
loop_
_entity_poly.entity_id
_entity_poly.type
_entity_poly.pdbx_seq_one_letter_code
_entity_poly.pdbx_strand_id
1 'polypeptide(L)' 'MHPAPAPTAPKKPAAKADAVDPARRQRIAAQVCQDYQADRLQPHEVIVKANGEIWIDRCGTYPDAVPFQVGRWS' A
#
# COMPACT_ATOMS: atom_id res chain seq x y z
N MET A 1 -31.52 39.79 -0.09
CA MET A 1 -30.15 39.49 0.37
C MET A 1 -30.23 38.35 1.38
N HIS A 2 -29.27 37.42 1.29
CA HIS A 2 -28.93 36.26 2.17
C HIS A 2 -29.06 34.90 1.47
N PRO A 3 -27.96 34.34 0.92
CA PRO A 3 -27.85 32.91 0.69
C PRO A 3 -27.48 32.16 1.99
N ALA A 4 -27.95 30.91 2.09
CA ALA A 4 -27.74 29.98 3.20
C ALA A 4 -26.27 29.51 3.34
N PRO A 5 -25.83 29.11 4.55
CA PRO A 5 -24.44 28.70 4.79
C PRO A 5 -24.12 27.33 4.16
N ALA A 6 -22.95 27.22 3.56
CA ALA A 6 -22.45 26.01 2.93
C ALA A 6 -22.07 24.92 3.98
N PRO A 7 -22.24 23.62 3.65
CA PRO A 7 -21.81 22.54 4.54
C PRO A 7 -20.27 22.49 4.63
N THR A 8 -19.75 22.61 5.84
CA THR A 8 -18.32 22.43 6.14
C THR A 8 -17.90 20.98 5.88
N ALA A 9 -17.05 20.79 4.87
CA ALA A 9 -16.42 19.51 4.60
C ALA A 9 -15.53 19.07 5.78
N PRO A 10 -15.50 17.77 6.13
CA PRO A 10 -14.61 17.26 7.18
C PRO A 10 -13.16 17.46 6.75
N LYS A 11 -12.41 18.23 7.54
CA LYS A 11 -10.95 18.36 7.42
C LYS A 11 -10.32 16.98 7.58
N LYS A 12 -9.96 16.34 6.47
CA LYS A 12 -9.07 15.18 6.47
C LYS A 12 -7.75 15.64 7.10
N PRO A 13 -7.28 15.05 8.21
CA PRO A 13 -5.98 15.43 8.77
C PRO A 13 -4.93 15.17 7.70
N ALA A 14 -4.18 16.22 7.34
CA ALA A 14 -3.05 16.11 6.43
C ALA A 14 -2.09 15.08 7.03
N ALA A 15 -1.89 13.96 6.32
CA ALA A 15 -0.85 13.02 6.67
C ALA A 15 0.47 13.79 6.62
N LYS A 16 1.03 14.10 7.78
CA LYS A 16 2.41 14.56 7.87
C LYS A 16 3.22 13.44 7.24
N ALA A 17 3.88 13.72 6.12
CA ALA A 17 4.94 12.87 5.61
C ALA A 17 6.05 12.92 6.67
N ASP A 18 5.94 12.06 7.67
CA ASP A 18 6.99 11.80 8.63
C ASP A 18 8.24 11.50 7.80
N ALA A 19 9.28 12.30 7.97
CA ALA A 19 10.54 12.11 7.27
C ALA A 19 11.10 10.76 7.73
N VAL A 20 10.72 9.68 7.03
CA VAL A 20 11.13 8.34 7.40
C VAL A 20 12.65 8.30 7.31
N ASP A 21 13.27 8.21 8.47
CA ASP A 21 14.71 8.12 8.66
C ASP A 21 15.34 7.17 7.61
N PRO A 22 16.39 7.59 6.88
CA PRO A 22 16.95 6.80 5.79
C PRO A 22 17.50 5.45 6.27
N ALA A 23 17.99 5.34 7.51
CA ALA A 23 18.42 4.06 8.07
C ALA A 23 17.23 3.15 8.38
N ARG A 24 16.11 3.71 8.87
CA ARG A 24 14.84 2.97 8.99
C ARG A 24 14.35 2.48 7.63
N ARG A 25 14.41 3.29 6.57
CA ARG A 25 14.06 2.86 5.20
C ARG A 25 14.93 1.71 4.73
N GLN A 26 16.24 1.78 4.94
CA GLN A 26 17.17 0.72 4.53
C GLN A 26 16.92 -0.60 5.28
N ARG A 27 16.63 -0.56 6.58
CA ARG A 27 16.28 -1.77 7.35
C ARG A 27 14.97 -2.40 6.87
N ILE A 28 13.96 -1.58 6.61
CA ILE A 28 12.69 -2.05 6.04
C ILE A 28 12.93 -2.66 4.66
N ALA A 29 13.69 -1.97 3.79
CA ALA A 29 14.00 -2.47 2.46
C ALA A 29 14.77 -3.81 2.52
N ALA A 30 15.79 -3.93 3.37
CA ALA A 30 16.55 -5.17 3.52
C ALA A 30 15.66 -6.33 3.98
N GLN A 31 14.81 -6.09 4.98
CA GLN A 31 13.84 -7.09 5.47
C GLN A 31 12.86 -7.48 4.37
N VAL A 32 12.23 -6.50 3.72
CA VAL A 32 11.26 -6.73 2.64
C VAL A 32 11.92 -7.43 1.45
N CYS A 33 13.15 -7.10 1.09
CA CYS A 33 13.88 -7.77 0.01
C CYS A 33 14.17 -9.24 0.34
N GLN A 34 14.54 -9.54 1.58
CA GLN A 34 14.77 -10.92 2.02
C GLN A 34 13.46 -11.73 1.97
N ASP A 35 12.37 -11.16 2.49
CA ASP A 35 11.06 -11.81 2.48
C ASP A 35 10.54 -12.00 1.04
N TYR A 36 10.73 -10.99 0.18
CA TYR A 36 10.38 -11.05 -1.24
C TYR A 36 11.15 -12.15 -2.00
N GLN A 37 12.46 -12.29 -1.72
CA GLN A 37 13.27 -13.35 -2.33
C GLN A 37 12.86 -14.75 -1.84
N ALA A 38 12.56 -14.89 -0.54
CA ALA A 38 12.08 -16.14 0.04
C ALA A 38 10.71 -16.55 -0.54
N ASP A 39 9.83 -15.58 -0.76
CA ASP A 39 8.49 -15.80 -1.28
C ASP A 39 8.44 -16.12 -2.78
N ARG A 40 9.56 -15.96 -3.51
CA ARG A 40 9.66 -16.19 -4.98
C ARG A 40 8.55 -15.52 -5.80
N LEU A 41 8.07 -14.38 -5.32
CA LEU A 41 6.97 -13.63 -5.94
C LEU A 41 7.31 -13.27 -7.38
N GLN A 42 6.46 -13.71 -8.29
CA GLN A 42 6.56 -13.35 -9.68
C GLN A 42 5.94 -11.97 -9.91
N PRO A 43 6.46 -11.15 -10.84
CA PRO A 43 5.91 -9.81 -11.10
C PRO A 43 4.40 -9.78 -11.43
N HIS A 44 3.86 -10.87 -12.00
CA HIS A 44 2.43 -10.97 -12.33
C HIS A 44 1.53 -11.28 -11.11
N GLU A 45 2.13 -11.63 -9.96
CA GLU A 45 1.41 -11.88 -8.70
C GLU A 45 1.18 -10.58 -7.92
N VAL A 46 1.77 -9.45 -8.34
CA VAL A 46 1.58 -8.15 -7.67
C VAL A 46 0.49 -7.36 -8.39
N ILE A 47 -0.63 -7.13 -7.71
CA ILE A 47 -1.76 -6.37 -8.25
C ILE A 47 -1.82 -5.01 -7.58
N VAL A 48 -1.63 -3.94 -8.36
CA VAL A 48 -1.84 -2.56 -7.91
C VAL A 48 -3.19 -2.08 -8.44
N LYS A 49 -4.13 -1.82 -7.52
CA LYS A 49 -5.48 -1.35 -7.85
C LYS A 49 -5.51 0.17 -8.02
N ALA A 50 -6.50 0.68 -8.76
CA ALA A 50 -6.68 2.12 -8.99
C ALA A 50 -6.92 2.96 -7.72
N ASN A 51 -7.38 2.33 -6.63
CA ASN A 51 -7.54 2.95 -5.31
C ASN A 51 -6.22 3.05 -4.50
N GLY A 52 -5.12 2.59 -5.08
CA GLY A 52 -3.77 2.56 -4.50
C GLY A 52 -3.46 1.29 -3.70
N GLU A 53 -4.38 0.33 -3.57
CA GLU A 53 -4.07 -0.90 -2.82
C GLU A 53 -3.07 -1.79 -3.57
N ILE A 54 -2.15 -2.39 -2.82
CA ILE A 54 -1.18 -3.37 -3.33
C ILE A 54 -1.54 -4.73 -2.74
N TRP A 55 -1.81 -5.68 -3.64
CA TRP A 55 -2.20 -7.05 -3.32
C TRP A 55 -1.18 -8.03 -3.87
N ILE A 56 -1.04 -9.16 -3.17
CA ILE A 56 -0.28 -10.32 -3.63
C ILE A 56 -1.27 -11.43 -3.96
N ASP A 57 -1.33 -11.79 -5.23
CA ASP A 57 -2.14 -12.86 -5.79
C ASP A 57 -1.24 -14.00 -6.26
N ARG A 58 -1.11 -15.04 -5.43
CA ARG A 58 -0.31 -16.22 -5.76
C ARG A 58 -1.11 -17.32 -6.45
N CYS A 59 -2.36 -17.06 -6.88
CA CYS A 59 -3.21 -18.10 -7.49
C CYS A 59 -2.59 -18.71 -8.75
N GLY A 60 -1.75 -17.94 -9.48
CA GLY A 60 -1.04 -18.41 -10.67
C GLY A 60 0.01 -19.48 -10.38
N THR A 61 0.69 -19.39 -9.22
CA THR A 61 1.72 -20.35 -8.79
C THR A 61 1.14 -21.46 -7.91
N TYR A 62 0.20 -21.10 -7.03
CA TYR A 62 -0.46 -21.99 -6.09
C TYR A 62 -1.98 -21.84 -6.24
N PRO A 63 -2.68 -22.81 -6.85
CA PRO A 63 -4.10 -22.67 -7.18
C PRO A 63 -5.01 -22.53 -5.94
N ASP A 64 -4.54 -22.95 -4.76
CA ASP A 64 -5.26 -22.85 -3.50
C ASP A 64 -4.87 -21.61 -2.65
N ALA A 65 -3.97 -20.77 -3.15
CA ALA A 65 -3.57 -19.56 -2.43
C ALA A 65 -4.71 -18.52 -2.44
N VAL A 66 -4.87 -17.82 -1.32
CA VAL A 66 -5.84 -16.73 -1.21
C VAL A 66 -5.11 -15.40 -1.39
N PRO A 67 -5.55 -14.51 -2.31
CA PRO A 67 -4.96 -13.19 -2.45
C PRO A 67 -5.07 -12.37 -1.17
N PHE A 68 -4.02 -11.64 -0.82
CA PHE A 68 -4.00 -10.81 0.39
C PHE A 68 -3.40 -9.43 0.14
N GLN A 69 -3.85 -8.45 0.92
CA GLN A 69 -3.37 -7.07 0.83
C GLN A 69 -2.08 -6.91 1.63
N VAL A 70 -1.04 -6.36 1.00
CA VAL A 70 0.25 -6.07 1.64
C VAL A 70 0.46 -4.60 1.93
N GLY A 71 -0.32 -3.72 1.28
CA GLY A 71 -0.21 -2.30 1.57
C GLY A 71 -1.07 -1.41 0.70
N ARG A 72 -0.73 -0.12 0.72
CA ARG A 72 -1.35 0.91 -0.09
C ARG A 72 -0.29 1.93 -0.53
N TRP A 73 -0.23 2.18 -1.83
CA TRP A 73 0.50 3.29 -2.44
C TRP A 73 -0.37 4.55 -2.39
N SER A 74 0.17 5.66 -1.88
CA SER A 74 -0.47 6.98 -1.81
C SER A 74 0.55 8.06 -2.13
#